data_AF-A0A1A2ZY13-F1
#
_entry.id   AF-A0A1A2ZY13-F1
#
_cell.length_a   1.000
_cell.length_b   1.000
_cell.length_c   1.000
_cell.angle_alpha   90.00
_cell.angle_beta   90.00
_cell.angle_gamma   90.00
#
_symmetry.space_group_name_H-M   'P 1'
#
loop_
_entity.id
_entity.type
_entity.pdbx_description
1 polymer ?
#
loop_
_entity_poly.entity_id
_entity_poly.type
_entity_poly.pdbx_seq_one_letter_code
_entity_poly.pdbx_strand_id
1 'polypeptide(L)'
;MSQIMYNYPAMLGHAADMSGYAGTLHALGADIASEQATLSNAWQGDTGMTYQVWQAQWNQAMESLVRAYQAMSATHEANTTAMLARDTAEAAKWGG
;
A
#
# COMPACT_ATOMS: atom_id res chain seq x y z
N MET A 1 -28.49 -3.91 23.73
CA MET A 1 -27.06 -3.63 23.47
C MET A 1 -26.73 -4.26 22.13
N SER A 2 -26.75 -3.48 21.05
CA SER A 2 -26.41 -3.98 19.71
C SER A 2 -24.97 -4.48 19.70
N GLN A 3 -24.73 -5.59 19.00
CA GLN A 3 -23.41 -6.18 18.75
C GLN A 3 -22.36 -5.10 18.50
N ILE A 4 -21.21 -5.22 19.17
CA ILE A 4 -20.00 -4.48 18.82
C ILE A 4 -19.70 -4.83 17.35
N MET A 5 -20.03 -3.92 16.44
CA MET A 5 -19.96 -4.16 15.00
C MET A 5 -18.52 -4.02 14.47
N TYR A 6 -17.63 -3.42 15.26
CA TYR A 6 -16.25 -3.12 14.90
C TYR A 6 -15.26 -3.97 15.69
N ASN A 7 -14.50 -4.81 15.00
CA ASN A 7 -13.38 -5.57 15.56
C ASN A 7 -12.08 -4.78 15.34
N TYR A 8 -11.81 -3.82 16.22
CA TYR A 8 -10.63 -2.94 16.13
C TYR A 8 -9.31 -3.69 16.00
N PRO A 9 -9.03 -4.76 16.78
CA PRO A 9 -7.83 -5.58 16.59
C PRO A 9 -7.70 -6.17 15.17
N ALA A 10 -8.78 -6.71 14.61
CA ALA A 10 -8.76 -7.26 13.26
C ALA A 10 -8.57 -6.18 12.18
N MET A 11 -9.16 -5.00 12.37
CA MET A 11 -8.98 -3.86 11.46
C MET A 11 -7.53 -3.34 11.48
N LEU A 12 -6.90 -3.26 12.65
CA LEU A 12 -5.48 -2.93 12.76
C LEU A 12 -4.59 -4.01 12.15
N GLY A 13 -4.91 -5.30 12.36
CA GLY A 13 -4.24 -6.41 11.69
C GLY A 13 -4.32 -6.29 10.16
N HIS A 14 -5.48 -5.94 9.62
CA HIS A 14 -5.65 -5.71 8.19
C HIS A 14 -4.80 -4.54 7.68
N ALA A 15 -4.68 -3.44 8.43
CA ALA A 15 -3.78 -2.35 8.07
C ALA A 15 -2.30 -2.79 8.05
N ALA A 16 -1.89 -3.65 8.99
CA ALA A 16 -0.54 -4.22 8.99
C ALA A 16 -0.31 -5.14 7.78
N ASP A 17 -1.29 -5.98 7.41
CA ASP A 17 -1.22 -6.83 6.22
C ASP A 17 -1.10 -5.99 4.95
N MET A 18 -1.88 -4.91 4.83
CA MET A 18 -1.77 -3.93 3.75
C MET A 18 -0.35 -3.37 3.68
N SER A 19 0.22 -2.91 4.79
CA SER A 19 1.61 -2.42 4.82
C SER A 19 2.60 -3.48 4.32
N GLY A 20 2.39 -4.76 4.64
CA GLY A 20 3.16 -5.88 4.11
C GLY A 20 3.05 -6.01 2.58
N TYR A 21 1.84 -5.92 2.03
CA TYR A 21 1.61 -5.99 0.58
C TYR A 21 2.30 -4.87 -0.21
N ALA A 22 2.47 -3.68 0.37
CA ALA A 22 3.26 -2.62 -0.27
C ALA A 22 4.72 -3.06 -0.49
N GLY A 23 5.31 -3.79 0.46
CA GLY A 23 6.63 -4.39 0.33
C GLY A 23 6.68 -5.45 -0.78
N THR A 24 5.66 -6.30 -0.88
CA THR A 24 5.53 -7.28 -1.96
C THR A 24 5.44 -6.63 -3.33
N LEU A 25 4.65 -5.56 -3.47
CA LEU A 25 4.54 -4.80 -4.72
C LEU A 25 5.89 -4.19 -5.12
N HIS A 26 6.62 -3.63 -4.16
CA HIS A 26 7.95 -3.08 -4.40
C HIS A 26 8.95 -4.15 -4.86
N ALA A 27 8.99 -5.30 -4.19
CA ALA A 27 9.87 -6.41 -4.56
C ALA A 27 9.57 -6.94 -5.97
N LEU A 28 8.29 -7.19 -6.27
CA LEU A 28 7.87 -7.61 -7.61
C LEU A 28 8.27 -6.58 -8.68
N GLY A 29 8.11 -5.29 -8.39
CA GLY A 29 8.50 -4.23 -9.30
C GLY A 29 10.01 -4.19 -9.58
N ALA A 30 10.83 -4.49 -8.57
CA ALA A 30 12.28 -4.60 -8.70
C ALA A 30 12.70 -5.83 -9.53
N ASP A 31 12.03 -6.97 -9.33
CA ASP A 31 12.29 -8.19 -10.09
C ASP A 31 12.01 -7.96 -11.59
N ILE A 32 10.87 -7.34 -11.93
CA ILE A 32 10.54 -6.97 -13.31
C ILE A 32 11.60 -6.03 -13.89
N ALA A 33 12.03 -5.00 -13.14
CA ALA A 33 13.07 -4.08 -13.59
C ALA A 33 14.39 -4.80 -13.91
N SER A 34 14.78 -5.77 -13.07
CA SER A 34 15.98 -6.59 -13.25
C SER A 34 15.89 -7.49 -14.50
N GLU A 35 14.74 -8.14 -14.71
CA GLU A 35 14.51 -8.97 -15.90
C GLU A 35 14.58 -8.13 -17.18
N GLN A 36 13.91 -6.98 -17.19
CA GLN A 36 13.93 -6.09 -18.36
C GLN A 36 15.32 -5.49 -18.63
N ALA A 37 16.12 -5.24 -17.58
CA ALA A 37 17.52 -4.83 -17.74
C ALA A 37 18.34 -5.89 -18.48
N THR A 38 18.15 -7.17 -18.14
CA THR A 38 18.81 -8.30 -18.80
C THR A 38 18.42 -8.40 -20.28
N LEU A 39 17.16 -8.08 -20.60
CA LEU A 39 16.62 -8.11 -21.96
C LEU A 39 16.84 -6.81 -22.75
N SER A 40 17.49 -5.80 -22.18
CA SER A 40 17.61 -4.46 -22.77
C SER A 40 18.23 -4.45 -24.18
N ASN A 41 19.13 -5.38 -24.51
CA ASN A 41 19.71 -5.51 -25.85
C ASN A 41 18.69 -5.89 -26.94
N ALA A 42 17.56 -6.50 -26.55
CA ALA A 42 16.47 -6.85 -27.46
C ALA A 42 15.48 -5.70 -27.69
N TRP A 43 15.63 -4.57 -26.98
CA TRP A 43 14.83 -3.36 -27.16
C TRP A 43 15.30 -2.57 -28.38
N GLN A 44 15.26 -3.21 -29.55
CA GLN A 44 15.59 -2.63 -30.85
C GLN A 44 14.31 -2.59 -31.70
N GLY A 45 13.92 -1.41 -32.21
CA GLY A 45 12.79 -1.26 -33.12
C GLY A 45 11.97 0.02 -32.94
N ASP A 46 11.04 0.28 -33.87
CA ASP A 46 10.18 1.47 -33.96
C ASP A 46 9.04 1.52 -32.92
N THR A 47 9.08 0.72 -31.86
CA THR A 47 8.02 0.65 -30.83
C THR A 47 7.88 1.94 -30.00
N GLY A 48 8.73 2.94 -30.24
CA GLY A 48 8.58 4.31 -29.72
C GLY A 48 9.11 4.53 -28.30
N MET A 49 9.51 3.48 -27.59
CA MET A 49 10.06 3.59 -26.23
C MET A 49 11.37 2.83 -26.10
N THR A 50 12.45 3.55 -25.75
CA THR A 50 13.74 2.95 -25.45
C THR A 50 13.76 2.37 -24.04
N TYR A 51 14.66 1.43 -23.78
CA TYR A 51 14.84 0.83 -22.46
C TYR A 51 15.09 1.90 -21.38
N GLN A 52 15.90 2.92 -21.69
CA GLN A 52 16.23 3.98 -20.75
C GLN A 52 14.99 4.83 -20.39
N VAL A 53 14.14 5.12 -21.38
CA VAL A 53 12.88 5.85 -21.14
C VAL A 53 11.92 5.00 -20.31
N TRP A 54 11.79 3.71 -20.66
CA TRP A 54 10.96 2.79 -19.89
C TRP A 54 11.45 2.63 -18.45
N GLN A 55 12.74 2.45 -18.22
CA GLN A 55 13.30 2.28 -16.88
C GLN A 55 12.98 3.48 -15.99
N ALA A 56 13.12 4.70 -16.51
CA ALA A 56 12.79 5.91 -15.78
C ALA A 56 11.29 5.98 -15.45
N GLN A 57 10.42 5.70 -16.43
CA GLN A 57 8.97 5.69 -16.23
C GLN A 57 8.52 4.60 -15.26
N TRP A 58 9.10 3.40 -15.35
CA TRP A 58 8.82 2.27 -14.48
C TRP A 58 9.14 2.59 -13.03
N ASN A 59 10.34 3.13 -12.77
CA ASN A 59 10.75 3.52 -11.42
C ASN A 59 9.80 4.56 -10.82
N GLN A 60 9.42 5.58 -11.61
CA GLN A 60 8.50 6.61 -11.16
C GLN A 60 7.08 6.06 -10.89
N ALA A 61 6.60 5.18 -11.76
CA ALA A 61 5.29 4.55 -11.60
C ALA A 61 5.25 3.62 -10.38
N MET A 62 6.28 2.79 -10.19
CA MET A 62 6.40 1.90 -9.04
C MET A 62 6.51 2.65 -7.72
N GLU A 63 7.30 3.73 -7.68
CA GLU A 63 7.37 4.58 -6.49
C GLU A 63 6.01 5.20 -6.17
N SER A 64 5.31 5.71 -7.18
CA SER A 64 3.97 6.30 -7.00
C SER A 64 2.95 5.27 -6.52
N LEU A 65 2.99 4.05 -7.08
CA LEU A 65 2.12 2.94 -6.68
C LEU A 65 2.34 2.54 -5.22
N VAL A 66 3.59 2.32 -4.81
CA VAL A 66 3.93 1.91 -3.44
C VAL A 66 3.52 3.00 -2.45
N ARG A 67 3.80 4.28 -2.77
CA ARG A 67 3.39 5.41 -1.92
C ARG A 67 1.87 5.51 -1.81
N ALA A 68 1.14 5.35 -2.91
CA ALA A 68 -0.33 5.37 -2.88
C ALA A 68 -0.89 4.24 -2.00
N TYR A 69 -0.32 3.05 -2.11
CA TYR A 69 -0.73 1.91 -1.29
C TYR A 69 -0.43 2.12 0.20
N GLN A 70 0.76 2.64 0.53
CA GLN A 70 1.12 3.00 1.91
C GLN A 70 0.19 4.07 2.48
N ALA A 71 -0.18 5.09 1.68
CA ALA A 71 -1.12 6.12 2.10
C ALA A 71 -2.52 5.55 2.41
N MET A 72 -2.98 4.57 1.61
CA MET A 72 -4.23 3.86 1.90
C MET A 72 -4.15 3.08 3.22
N SER A 73 -3.06 2.35 3.44
CA SER A 73 -2.83 1.61 4.68
C SER A 73 -2.83 2.53 5.91
N ALA A 74 -2.09 3.64 5.84
CA ALA A 74 -2.01 4.62 6.92
C ALA A 74 -3.38 5.27 7.19
N THR A 75 -4.17 5.55 6.14
CA THR A 75 -5.52 6.09 6.29
C THR A 75 -6.45 5.08 6.99
N HIS A 76 -6.34 3.80 6.64
CA HIS A 76 -7.13 2.74 7.27
C HIS A 76 -6.79 2.58 8.76
N GLU A 77 -5.50 2.59 9.11
CA GLU A 77 -5.03 2.53 10.50
C GLU A 77 -5.48 3.75 11.32
N ALA A 78 -5.33 4.96 10.75
CA ALA A 78 -5.73 6.20 11.40
C ALA A 78 -7.24 6.24 11.66
N ASN A 79 -8.05 5.83 10.67
CA ASN A 79 -9.49 5.73 10.82
C ASN A 79 -9.87 4.75 11.94
N THR A 80 -9.27 3.56 11.95
CA THR A 80 -9.50 2.53 12.97
C THR A 80 -9.19 3.05 14.38
N THR A 81 -8.05 3.74 14.54
CA THR A 81 -7.63 4.32 15.81
C THR A 81 -8.57 5.44 16.27
N ALA A 82 -9.00 6.31 15.35
CA ALA A 82 -9.95 7.38 15.66
C ALA A 82 -11.32 6.83 16.10
N MET A 83 -11.79 5.77 15.46
CA MET A 83 -13.03 5.10 15.85
C MET A 83 -12.92 4.45 17.23
N LEU A 84 -11.83 3.72 17.51
CA LEU A 84 -11.58 3.13 18.84
C LEU A 84 -11.55 4.19 19.94
N ALA A 85 -10.88 5.32 19.69
CA ALA A 85 -10.80 6.43 20.63
C ALA A 85 -12.19 7.04 20.91
N ARG A 86 -13.00 7.22 19.86
CA ARG A 86 -14.37 7.71 19.98
C ARG A 86 -15.23 6.76 20.81
N ASP A 87 -15.18 5.46 20.53
CA ASP A 87 -16.00 4.47 21.25
C ASP A 87 -15.60 4.38 22.73
N THR A 88 -14.29 4.47 23.02
CA THR A 88 -13.78 4.52 24.40
C THR A 88 -14.29 5.76 25.14
N ALA A 89 -14.31 6.92 24.47
CA ALA A 89 -14.84 8.15 25.04
C ALA A 89 -16.36 8.10 25.26
N GLU A 90 -17.13 7.50 24.35
CA GLU A 90 -18.57 7.30 24.54
C GLU A 90 -18.86 6.34 25.70
N ALA A 91 -18.12 5.24 25.83
CA ALA A 91 -18.27 4.31 26.93
C ALA A 91 -17.99 4.98 28.30
N ALA A 92 -16.97 5.84 28.37
CA ALA A 92 -16.63 6.56 29.59
C ALA A 92 -17.74 7.51 30.08
N LYS A 93 -18.60 8.03 29.20
CA LYS A 93 -19.72 8.91 29.58
C LYS A 93 -20.80 8.21 30.42
N TRP A 94 -20.91 6.89 30.30
CA TRP A 94 -21.98 6.11 30.95
C TRP A 94 -21.47 5.23 32.10
N GLY A 95 -20.16 5.24 32.37
CA GLY A 95 -19.51 4.44 33.43
C GLY A 95 -19.18 5.22 34.71
N GLY A 96 -19.73 6.42 34.89
CA GLY A 96 -19.64 7.23 36.11
C GLY A 96 -20.84 7.04 37.03
#